data_AF-A0A6G3Z6R3-F1
#
_entry.id   AF-A0A6G3Z6R3-F1
#
_cell.length_a   1.000
_cell.length_b   1.000
_cell.length_c   1.000
_cell.angle_alpha   90.00
_cell.angle_beta   90.00
_cell.angle_gamma   90.00
#
_symmetry.space_group_name_H-M   'P 1'
#
loop_
_entity.id
_entity.type
_entity.pdbx_description
1 polymer ?
#
loop_
_entity_poly.entity_id
_entity_poly.type
_entity_poly.pdbx_seq_one_letter_code
_entity_poly.pdbx_strand_id
1 'polypeptide(L)'
;MNPENAVATCSDISPVSSFKELQVSDPYPDDPVMCLESSLKQPGLLADAYTSDRYLQQERQTVFSRYWVCVGLASDLPNPGDVYPTEVAGMPIVLVRDGRKQEKVGAEQGSTLRAFHNICSHRGLQLVKQPCNVQGHLRCPYHSWAYKLDGSLKSTP
;
A
#
# COMPACT_ATOMS: atom_id res chain seq x y z
N MET A 1 38.50 11.86 9.44
CA MET A 1 37.26 11.50 10.17
C MET A 1 36.42 12.76 10.31
N ASN A 2 35.26 12.96 9.70
CA ASN A 2 34.58 12.31 8.57
C ASN A 2 33.63 13.38 7.99
N PRO A 3 33.75 13.82 6.72
CA PRO A 3 32.79 14.73 6.10
C PRO A 3 31.68 13.92 5.42
N GLU A 4 30.83 13.27 6.22
CA GLU A 4 29.65 12.54 5.72
C GLU A 4 28.46 12.88 6.61
N ASN A 5 27.76 13.95 6.26
CA ASN A 5 26.35 14.17 6.59
C ASN A 5 25.84 15.38 5.79
N ALA A 6 25.83 15.25 4.47
CA ALA A 6 25.06 16.13 3.61
C ALA A 6 23.62 15.59 3.57
N VAL A 7 22.70 16.32 4.18
CA VAL A 7 21.26 16.08 4.05
C VAL A 7 20.87 16.52 2.64
N ALA A 8 20.48 15.59 1.78
CA ALA A 8 20.00 15.90 0.44
C ALA A 8 18.79 16.82 0.53
N THR A 9 18.87 17.98 -0.13
CA THR A 9 17.79 18.96 -0.17
C THR A 9 16.91 18.70 -1.41
N CYS A 10 15.67 19.18 -1.40
CA CYS A 10 14.70 18.94 -2.48
C CYS A 10 15.16 19.46 -3.87
N SER A 11 16.25 20.21 -3.94
CA SER A 11 16.90 20.66 -5.18
C SER A 11 17.84 19.64 -5.82
N ASP A 12 18.12 18.50 -5.16
CA ASP A 12 19.11 17.51 -5.62
C ASP A 12 18.49 16.29 -6.32
N ILE A 13 17.16 16.28 -6.54
CA ILE A 13 16.51 15.26 -7.37
C ILE A 13 16.48 15.78 -8.80
N SER A 14 17.50 15.41 -9.58
CA SER A 14 17.43 15.55 -11.03
C SER A 14 16.19 14.81 -11.54
N PRO A 15 15.38 15.44 -12.42
CA PRO A 15 14.24 14.75 -13.02
C PRO A 15 14.80 13.53 -13.75
N VAL A 16 14.18 12.36 -13.54
CA VAL A 16 14.54 11.15 -14.29
C VAL A 16 14.31 11.48 -15.76
N SER A 17 15.41 11.79 -16.42
CA SER A 17 15.47 12.19 -17.81
C SER A 17 15.12 10.96 -18.62
N SER A 18 13.86 10.90 -19.06
CA SER A 18 13.32 9.87 -19.94
C SER A 18 12.98 8.54 -19.26
N PHE A 19 11.76 8.10 -19.50
CA PHE A 19 11.19 6.79 -19.16
C PHE A 19 11.93 5.60 -19.80
N LYS A 20 13.03 5.86 -20.55
CA LYS A 20 13.79 4.86 -21.32
C LYS A 20 14.91 4.15 -20.54
N GLU A 21 15.27 4.59 -19.34
CA GLU A 21 16.46 4.05 -18.63
C GLU A 21 16.14 3.17 -17.41
N LEU A 22 14.88 2.80 -17.19
CA LEU A 22 14.55 1.68 -16.31
C LEU A 22 14.73 0.36 -17.07
N GLN A 23 15.99 -0.01 -17.34
CA GLN A 23 16.33 -1.39 -17.67
C GLN A 23 16.23 -2.23 -16.39
N VAL A 24 15.00 -2.59 -16.02
CA VAL A 24 14.77 -3.65 -15.04
C VAL A 24 15.21 -4.94 -15.73
N SER A 25 16.39 -5.44 -15.39
CA SER A 25 16.79 -6.78 -15.80
C SER A 25 15.80 -7.78 -15.20
N ASP A 26 15.26 -8.65 -16.03
CA ASP A 26 14.28 -9.66 -15.66
C ASP A 26 14.84 -10.53 -14.52
N PRO A 27 14.26 -10.50 -13.31
CA PRO A 27 14.77 -11.25 -12.18
C PRO A 27 14.48 -12.75 -12.27
N TYR A 28 13.76 -13.23 -13.30
CA TYR A 28 13.42 -14.64 -13.44
C TYR A 28 13.74 -15.20 -14.85
N PRO A 29 14.99 -15.66 -15.08
CA PRO A 29 15.47 -16.05 -16.40
C PRO A 29 14.90 -17.38 -16.96
N ASP A 30 14.11 -18.11 -16.18
CA ASP A 30 13.53 -19.42 -16.57
C ASP A 30 11.98 -19.41 -16.69
N ASP A 31 11.33 -18.24 -16.71
CA ASP A 31 9.87 -18.17 -16.92
C ASP A 31 9.51 -18.41 -18.41
N PRO A 32 8.41 -19.11 -18.74
CA PRO A 32 7.91 -19.23 -20.11
C PRO A 32 7.27 -17.93 -20.62
N VAL A 33 7.92 -16.79 -20.39
CA VAL A 33 7.66 -15.43 -20.91
C VAL A 33 7.87 -15.33 -22.44
N MET A 34 8.10 -16.46 -23.12
CA MET A 34 8.24 -16.57 -24.58
C MET A 34 7.03 -16.08 -25.40
N CYS A 35 5.89 -15.74 -24.78
CA CYS A 35 4.74 -15.14 -25.48
C CYS A 35 4.69 -13.60 -25.44
N LEU A 36 5.51 -12.92 -24.62
CA LEU A 36 5.41 -11.46 -24.49
C LEU A 36 6.02 -10.72 -25.69
N GLU A 37 7.11 -11.23 -26.27
CA GLU A 37 7.72 -10.59 -27.46
C GLU A 37 6.80 -10.62 -28.69
N SER A 38 6.02 -11.70 -28.87
CA SER A 38 5.01 -11.78 -29.93
C SER A 38 3.79 -10.90 -29.66
N SER A 39 3.49 -10.59 -28.40
CA SER A 39 2.33 -9.77 -28.01
C SER A 39 2.56 -8.27 -28.27
N LEU A 40 3.81 -7.80 -28.29
CA LEU A 40 4.14 -6.39 -28.56
C LEU A 40 3.86 -5.95 -30.00
N LYS A 41 3.58 -6.89 -30.93
CA LYS A 41 3.26 -6.62 -32.33
C LYS A 41 1.75 -6.58 -32.63
N GLN A 42 0.89 -6.83 -31.64
CA GLN A 42 -0.57 -6.83 -31.83
C GLN A 42 -1.21 -5.62 -31.13
N PRO A 43 -2.29 -5.04 -31.69
CA PRO A 43 -3.04 -3.99 -31.02
C PRO A 43 -3.86 -4.61 -29.87
N GLY A 44 -3.27 -4.62 -28.67
CA GLY A 44 -3.94 -5.05 -27.44
C GLY A 44 -3.22 -6.17 -26.71
N LEU A 45 -3.69 -6.47 -25.50
CA LEU A 45 -3.22 -7.62 -24.72
C LEU A 45 -3.97 -8.89 -25.16
N LEU A 46 -3.34 -10.03 -24.97
CA LEU A 46 -3.97 -11.33 -25.15
C LEU A 46 -5.13 -11.50 -24.16
N ALA A 47 -6.16 -12.27 -24.53
CA ALA A 47 -7.31 -12.55 -23.66
C ALA A 47 -6.91 -13.13 -22.29
N ASP A 48 -5.82 -13.91 -22.25
CA ASP A 48 -5.26 -14.51 -21.04
C ASP A 48 -4.83 -13.45 -20.01
N ALA A 49 -4.39 -12.27 -20.46
CA ALA A 49 -4.00 -11.17 -19.57
C ALA A 49 -5.15 -10.67 -18.69
N TYR A 50 -6.40 -10.89 -19.10
CA TYR A 50 -7.58 -10.41 -18.38
C TYR A 50 -8.25 -11.49 -17.51
N THR A 51 -7.89 -12.75 -17.69
CA THR A 51 -8.63 -13.89 -17.11
C THR A 51 -7.75 -14.86 -16.32
N SER A 52 -6.44 -14.83 -16.54
CA SER A 52 -5.50 -15.76 -15.92
C SER A 52 -5.10 -15.33 -14.51
N ASP A 53 -5.18 -16.28 -13.57
CA ASP A 53 -4.64 -16.10 -12.22
C ASP A 53 -3.12 -15.86 -12.23
N ARG A 54 -2.41 -16.37 -13.24
CA ARG A 54 -0.95 -16.17 -13.37
C ARG A 54 -0.63 -14.69 -13.59
N TYR A 55 -1.34 -14.02 -14.49
CA TYR A 55 -1.16 -12.60 -14.73
C TYR A 55 -1.54 -11.78 -13.49
N LEU A 56 -2.66 -12.09 -12.83
CA LEU A 56 -3.05 -11.41 -11.59
C LEU A 56 -1.99 -11.52 -10.48
N GLN A 57 -1.36 -12.70 -10.31
CA GLN A 57 -0.28 -12.87 -9.34
C GLN A 57 0.94 -12.02 -9.67
N GLN A 58 1.31 -11.94 -10.95
CA GLN A 58 2.41 -11.10 -11.41
C GLN A 58 2.10 -9.61 -11.23
N GLU A 59 0.89 -9.16 -11.55
CA GLU A 59 0.45 -7.78 -11.35
C GLU A 59 0.46 -7.38 -9.87
N ARG A 60 0.05 -8.28 -8.96
CA ARG A 60 0.16 -8.06 -7.51
C ARG A 60 1.60 -7.79 -7.08
N GLN A 61 2.56 -8.51 -7.64
CA GLN A 61 3.97 -8.40 -7.27
C GLN A 61 4.72 -7.25 -7.94
N THR A 62 4.27 -6.80 -9.12
CA THR A 62 5.02 -5.86 -9.96
C THR A 62 4.34 -4.51 -10.11
N VAL A 63 3.01 -4.46 -10.09
CA VAL A 63 2.21 -3.24 -10.26
C VAL A 63 1.67 -2.78 -8.91
N PHE A 64 0.80 -3.57 -8.27
CA PHE A 64 0.08 -3.11 -7.07
C PHE A 64 0.96 -2.96 -5.83
N SER A 65 2.10 -3.63 -5.76
CA SER A 65 3.05 -3.53 -4.64
C SER A 65 4.07 -2.39 -4.79
N ARG A 66 4.27 -1.88 -6.02
CA ARG A 66 5.36 -0.93 -6.33
C ARG A 66 4.88 0.47 -6.63
N TYR A 67 3.63 0.63 -7.04
CA TYR A 67 3.07 1.91 -7.48
C TYR A 67 1.95 2.37 -6.56
N TRP A 68 1.69 3.68 -6.60
CA TRP A 68 0.61 4.29 -5.84
C TRP A 68 -0.76 3.84 -6.36
N VAL A 69 -1.63 3.42 -5.43
CA VAL A 69 -3.02 3.03 -5.70
C VAL A 69 -3.95 3.97 -4.95
N CYS A 70 -4.96 4.50 -5.64
CA CYS A 70 -6.02 5.25 -5.00
C CYS A 70 -6.94 4.28 -4.24
N VAL A 71 -7.04 4.45 -2.92
CA VAL A 71 -7.75 3.54 -2.02
C VAL A 71 -8.99 4.15 -1.36
N GLY A 72 -9.18 5.47 -1.49
CA GLY A 72 -10.28 6.21 -0.89
C GLY A 72 -10.01 7.71 -0.85
N LEU A 73 -10.98 8.46 -0.34
CA LEU A 73 -10.93 9.91 -0.18
C LEU A 73 -10.81 10.30 1.29
N ALA A 74 -10.23 11.47 1.54
CA ALA A 74 -10.14 12.01 2.91
C ALA A 74 -11.53 12.25 3.53
N SER A 75 -12.56 12.49 2.71
CA SER A 75 -13.96 12.65 3.12
C SER A 75 -14.63 11.36 3.60
N ASP A 76 -14.08 10.19 3.26
CA ASP A 76 -14.61 8.89 3.71
C ASP A 76 -14.30 8.64 5.20
N LEU A 77 -13.35 9.40 5.75
CA LEU A 77 -12.95 9.35 7.16
C LEU A 77 -12.97 10.78 7.72
N PRO A 78 -14.13 11.39 7.94
CA PRO A 78 -14.21 12.79 8.38
C PRO A 78 -13.66 13.01 9.79
N ASN A 79 -13.78 12.04 10.69
CA ASN A 79 -13.52 12.20 12.12
C ASN A 79 -12.31 11.38 12.59
N PRO A 80 -11.56 11.88 13.59
CA PRO A 80 -10.61 11.05 14.32
C PRO A 80 -11.24 9.75 14.84
N GLY A 81 -10.55 8.64 14.66
CA GLY A 81 -11.05 7.31 15.01
C GLY A 81 -11.80 6.60 13.90
N ASP A 82 -12.16 7.28 12.82
CA ASP A 82 -12.79 6.63 11.67
C ASP A 82 -11.83 5.60 11.06
N VAL A 83 -12.37 4.43 10.75
CA VAL A 83 -11.70 3.37 10.03
C VAL A 83 -12.57 2.92 8.87
N TYR A 84 -11.94 2.66 7.73
CA TYR A 84 -12.62 2.29 6.50
C TYR A 84 -11.90 1.09 5.85
N PRO A 85 -12.52 -0.11 5.82
CA PRO A 85 -11.94 -1.27 5.15
C PRO A 85 -12.10 -1.15 3.62
N THR A 86 -11.05 -1.50 2.90
CA THR A 86 -11.02 -1.55 1.42
C THR A 86 -10.12 -2.70 0.97
N GLU A 87 -9.97 -2.89 -0.33
CA GLU A 87 -9.14 -3.95 -0.90
C GLU A 87 -8.32 -3.42 -2.08
N VAL A 88 -7.07 -3.88 -2.19
CA VAL A 88 -6.21 -3.63 -3.34
C VAL A 88 -5.77 -4.97 -3.91
N ALA A 89 -6.28 -5.32 -5.09
CA ALA A 89 -5.94 -6.55 -5.78
C ALA A 89 -6.00 -7.81 -4.89
N GLY A 90 -7.07 -8.06 -4.14
CA GLY A 90 -7.17 -9.20 -3.22
C GLY A 90 -6.55 -8.99 -1.84
N MET A 91 -5.83 -7.89 -1.60
CA MET A 91 -5.19 -7.62 -0.31
C MET A 91 -6.09 -6.70 0.53
N PRO A 92 -6.55 -7.15 1.71
CA PRO A 92 -7.42 -6.33 2.54
C PRO A 92 -6.60 -5.21 3.20
N ILE A 93 -7.06 -3.97 3.00
CA ILE A 93 -6.48 -2.74 3.52
C ILE A 93 -7.49 -2.08 4.47
N VAL A 94 -7.00 -1.37 5.47
CA VAL A 94 -7.83 -0.51 6.32
C VAL A 94 -7.24 0.89 6.34
N LEU A 95 -8.06 1.87 6.00
CA LEU A 95 -7.76 3.29 6.14
C LEU A 95 -8.14 3.71 7.56
N VAL A 96 -7.34 4.59 8.14
CA VAL A 96 -7.51 5.03 9.53
C VAL A 96 -7.24 6.53 9.62
N ARG A 97 -8.13 7.26 10.29
CA ARG A 97 -7.88 8.65 10.71
C ARG A 97 -7.39 8.68 12.16
N ASP A 98 -6.08 8.80 12.31
CA ASP A 98 -5.39 8.98 13.59
C ASP A 98 -5.57 10.42 14.08
N GLY A 99 -6.03 10.60 15.32
CA GLY A 99 -6.27 11.92 15.92
C GLY A 99 -5.02 12.78 16.10
N ARG A 100 -3.81 12.24 15.90
CA ARG A 100 -2.56 13.01 15.94
C ARG A 100 -2.45 13.93 14.72
N LYS A 101 -1.94 15.14 14.94
CA LYS A 101 -1.67 16.12 13.88
C LYS A 101 -0.64 15.57 12.90
N GLN A 102 -0.80 15.91 11.62
CA GLN A 102 0.19 15.56 10.60
C GLN A 102 1.55 16.22 10.94
N GLU A 103 2.58 15.39 11.07
CA GLU A 103 3.95 15.82 11.41
C GLU A 103 4.73 16.32 10.18
N LYS A 104 4.16 16.19 8.96
CA LYS A 104 4.84 16.60 7.74
C LYS A 104 4.74 18.11 7.52
N VAL A 105 5.90 18.73 7.32
CA VAL A 105 6.04 20.15 6.95
C VAL A 105 5.31 20.41 5.63
N GLY A 106 4.36 21.35 5.63
CA GLY A 106 3.53 21.72 4.48
C GLY A 106 2.17 21.01 4.39
N ALA A 107 1.82 20.15 5.35
CA ALA A 107 0.48 19.61 5.46
C ALA A 107 -0.49 20.62 6.12
N GLU A 108 -1.72 20.70 5.63
CA GLU A 108 -2.78 21.47 6.29
C GLU A 108 -2.97 21.01 7.74
N GLN A 109 -3.43 21.90 8.62
CA GLN A 109 -3.72 21.53 10.01
C GLN A 109 -4.84 20.48 10.04
N GLY A 110 -4.48 19.22 10.29
CA GLY A 110 -5.43 18.13 10.31
C GLY A 110 -4.90 16.87 10.99
N SER A 111 -5.81 15.96 11.32
CA SER A 111 -5.51 14.61 11.80
C SER A 111 -4.86 13.76 10.71
N THR A 112 -4.01 12.82 11.10
CA THR A 112 -3.19 12.03 10.19
C THR A 112 -4.00 10.88 9.59
N LEU A 113 -4.02 10.78 8.26
CA LEU A 113 -4.54 9.60 7.55
C LEU A 113 -3.44 8.55 7.40
N ARG A 114 -3.80 7.29 7.63
CA ARG A 114 -2.91 6.12 7.53
C ARG A 114 -3.62 4.98 6.83
N ALA A 115 -2.85 4.06 6.26
CA ALA A 115 -3.35 2.82 5.67
C ALA A 115 -2.49 1.64 6.14
N PHE A 116 -3.12 0.53 6.46
CA PHE A 116 -2.46 -0.70 6.91
C PHE A 116 -3.09 -1.92 6.26
N HIS A 117 -2.37 -3.04 6.22
CA HIS A 117 -3.01 -4.33 5.98
C HIS A 117 -4.04 -4.59 7.08
N ASN A 118 -5.27 -4.90 6.67
CA ASN A 118 -6.38 -5.18 7.58
C ASN A 118 -6.31 -6.63 8.06
N ILE A 119 -5.19 -7.00 8.68
CA ILE A 119 -4.84 -8.38 9.02
C ILE A 119 -4.19 -8.38 10.41
N CYS A 120 -4.73 -9.21 11.30
CA CYS A 120 -4.13 -9.44 12.62
C CYS A 120 -2.81 -10.20 12.48
N SER A 121 -1.73 -9.63 13.03
CA SER A 121 -0.39 -10.22 13.05
C SER A 121 -0.30 -11.56 13.79
N HIS A 122 -1.30 -11.95 14.59
CA HIS A 122 -1.30 -13.24 15.27
C HIS A 122 -1.62 -14.40 14.32
N ARG A 123 -2.80 -14.40 13.69
CA ARG A 123 -3.29 -15.52 12.86
C ARG A 123 -3.97 -15.09 11.56
N GLY A 124 -3.67 -13.89 11.08
CA GLY A 124 -4.13 -13.45 9.77
C GLY A 124 -5.61 -13.05 9.70
N LEU A 125 -6.31 -12.96 10.83
CA LEU A 125 -7.74 -12.62 10.80
C LEU A 125 -7.95 -11.16 10.42
N GLN A 126 -8.91 -10.89 9.54
CA GLN A 126 -9.33 -9.54 9.21
C GLN A 126 -9.88 -8.79 10.43
N LEU A 127 -9.39 -7.57 10.69
CA LEU A 127 -9.72 -6.80 11.89
C LEU A 127 -11.03 -6.02 11.74
N VAL A 128 -11.20 -5.33 10.62
CA VAL A 128 -12.34 -4.44 10.35
C VAL A 128 -13.12 -4.97 9.15
N LYS A 129 -14.42 -5.21 9.35
CA LYS A 129 -15.29 -5.73 8.28
C LYS A 129 -16.17 -4.67 7.62
N GLN A 130 -16.46 -3.60 8.34
CA GLN A 130 -17.33 -2.50 7.91
C GLN A 130 -16.77 -1.17 8.43
N PRO A 131 -17.04 -0.04 7.74
CA PRO A 131 -16.65 1.27 8.24
C PRO A 131 -17.21 1.54 9.64
N CYS A 132 -16.40 2.10 10.53
CA CYS A 132 -16.85 2.48 11.87
C CYS A 132 -15.93 3.55 12.49
N ASN A 133 -16.38 4.14 13.59
CA ASN A 133 -15.54 5.00 14.42
C ASN A 133 -15.06 4.20 15.65
N VAL A 134 -13.74 4.09 15.80
CA VAL A 134 -13.10 3.28 16.84
C VAL A 134 -12.62 4.17 17.96
N GLN A 135 -13.10 3.90 19.17
CA GLN A 135 -12.64 4.58 20.39
C GLN A 135 -11.34 3.96 20.92
N GLY A 136 -10.23 4.42 20.36
CA GLY A 136 -8.89 4.29 20.93
C GLY A 136 -8.02 3.14 20.40
N HIS A 137 -8.57 1.96 20.10
CA HIS A 137 -7.79 0.85 19.54
C HIS A 137 -8.63 -0.16 18.76
N LEU A 138 -8.03 -0.73 17.72
CA LEU A 138 -8.57 -1.87 16.98
C LEU A 138 -8.32 -3.15 17.77
N ARG A 139 -9.36 -3.94 18.02
CA ARG A 139 -9.25 -5.20 18.76
C ARG A 139 -9.61 -6.38 17.85
N CYS A 140 -8.68 -7.32 17.75
CA CYS A 140 -8.93 -8.58 17.05
C CYS A 140 -9.99 -9.41 17.80
N PRO A 141 -11.08 -9.82 17.14
CA PRO A 141 -12.16 -10.57 17.81
C PRO A 141 -11.75 -12.00 18.18
N TYR A 142 -10.61 -12.49 17.69
CA TYR A 142 -10.16 -13.85 17.98
C TYR A 142 -9.45 -13.95 19.33
N HIS A 143 -8.29 -13.32 19.45
CA HIS A 143 -7.45 -13.41 20.65
C HIS A 143 -7.17 -12.04 21.28
N SER A 144 -8.03 -11.05 21.01
CA SER A 144 -7.98 -9.74 21.67
C SER A 144 -6.64 -8.98 21.54
N TRP A 145 -5.83 -9.28 20.52
CA TRP A 145 -4.71 -8.42 20.16
C TRP A 145 -5.24 -7.03 19.82
N ALA A 146 -4.67 -6.02 20.48
CA ALA A 146 -5.10 -4.65 20.39
C ALA A 146 -4.06 -3.81 19.67
N TYR A 147 -4.47 -3.02 18.69
CA TYR A 147 -3.61 -2.14 17.90
C TYR A 147 -4.06 -0.69 18.06
N LYS A 148 -3.11 0.24 18.25
CA LYS A 148 -3.40 1.66 18.18
C LYS A 148 -3.68 2.08 16.73
N LEU A 149 -4.28 3.25 16.55
CA LEU A 149 -4.60 3.80 15.22
C LEU A 149 -3.36 4.19 14.39
N ASP A 150 -2.19 4.25 15.02
CA ASP A 150 -0.88 4.38 14.35
C ASP A 150 -0.31 3.05 13.85
N GLY A 151 -1.04 1.93 14.03
CA GLY A 151 -0.64 0.58 13.64
C GLY A 151 0.20 -0.17 14.68
N SER A 152 0.65 0.49 15.75
CA SER A 152 1.46 -0.16 16.79
C SER A 152 0.63 -1.14 17.64
N LEU A 153 1.22 -2.28 17.98
CA LEU A 153 0.63 -3.24 18.91
C LEU A 153 0.57 -2.63 20.30
N LYS A 154 -0.64 -2.54 20.87
CA LYS A 154 -0.90 -1.98 22.20
C LYS A 154 -0.80 -3.04 23.29
N SER A 155 -1.42 -4.21 23.08
CA SER A 155 -1.44 -5.29 24.06
C SER A 155 -1.81 -6.62 23.43
N THR A 156 -1.30 -7.68 24.04
CA THR A 156 -1.68 -9.07 23.78
C THR A 156 -2.10 -9.69 25.12
N PRO A 157 -3.16 -10.50 25.18
CA PRO A 157 -3.46 -11.30 26.37
C PRO A 157 -2.35 -12.29 26.71
#